data_AF-A0A382X9B6-F1
#
_entry.id   AF-A0A382X9B6-F1
#
_cell.length_a   1.000
_cell.length_b   1.000
_cell.length_c   1.000
_cell.angle_alpha   90.00
_cell.angle_beta   90.00
_cell.angle_gamma   90.00
#
_symmetry.space_group_name_H-M   'P 1'
#
loop_
_entity.id
_entity.type
_entity.pdbx_description
1 polymer ?
#
loop_
_entity_poly.entity_id
_entity_poly.type
_entity_poly.pdbx_seq_one_letter_code
_entity_poly.pdbx_strand_id
1 'polypeptide(L)' 'MPILSELKLAKELMRFPSITPVDAGAMNFLAGKLRSLGFKCKILE' A
#
# COMPACT_ATOMS: atom_id res chain seq x y z
N MET A 1 19.52 -2.27 -2.91
CA MET A 1 18.21 -1.63 -3.14
C MET A 1 17.16 -2.73 -3.02
N PRO A 2 16.24 -2.70 -2.04
CA PRO A 2 15.28 -3.79 -1.87
C PRO A 2 14.33 -3.84 -3.07
N ILE A 3 14.25 -5.01 -3.71
CA ILE A 3 13.33 -5.25 -4.82
C ILE A 3 11.99 -5.64 -4.20
N LEU A 4 10.96 -4.84 -4.44
CA LEU A 4 9.60 -5.17 -4.04
C LEU A 4 9.02 -6.16 -5.05
N SER A 5 8.59 -7.34 -4.61
CA SER A 5 7.85 -8.26 -5.48
C SER A 5 6.44 -7.74 -5.70
N GLU A 6 6.10 -7.46 -6.95
CA GLU A 6 4.78 -6.96 -7.37
C GLU A 6 3.68 -8.00 -7.08
N LEU A 7 3.96 -9.28 -7.34
CA LEU A 7 3.03 -10.37 -7.04
C LEU A 7 2.75 -10.50 -5.53
N LYS A 8 3.78 -10.34 -4.69
CA LYS A 8 3.60 -10.36 -3.23
C LYS A 8 2.80 -9.14 -2.78
N LEU A 9 3.14 -7.95 -3.26
CA LEU A 9 2.42 -6.72 -2.94
C LEU A 9 0.93 -6.83 -3.33
N ALA A 10 0.63 -7.33 -4.53
CA ALA A 10 -0.75 -7.53 -4.99
C ALA A 10 -1.51 -8.47 -4.05
N LYS A 11 -0.92 -9.61 -3.67
CA LYS A 11 -1.53 -10.56 -2.73
C LYS A 11 -1.75 -9.96 -1.34
N GLU A 12 -0.84 -9.11 -0.87
CA GLU A 12 -0.99 -8.40 0.42
C GLU A 12 -2.13 -7.37 0.35
N LEU A 13 -2.22 -6.60 -0.74
CA LEU A 13 -3.28 -5.60 -0.95
C LEU A 13 -4.68 -6.23 -1.07
N MET A 14 -4.82 -7.38 -1.74
CA MET A 14 -6.10 -8.07 -1.88
C MET A 14 -6.69 -8.59 -0.55
N ARG A 15 -5.91 -8.63 0.53
CA ARG A 15 -6.38 -9.06 1.87
C ARG A 15 -7.08 -7.96 2.65
N PHE A 16 -6.95 -6.70 2.24
CA PHE A 16 -7.64 -5.59 2.88
C PHE A 16 -9.10 -5.56 2.40
N PRO A 17 -10.09 -5.55 3.30
CA PRO A 17 -11.51 -5.46 2.93
C PRO A 17 -11.89 -4.01 2.57
N SER A 18 -11.19 -3.42 1.58
CA SER A 18 -11.30 -2.02 1.18
C SER A 18 -12.50 -1.79 0.25
N ILE A 19 -13.71 -1.82 0.81
CA ILE A 19 -14.96 -1.61 0.06
C ILE A 19 -15.41 -0.15 0.21
N THR A 20 -15.57 0.56 -0.90
CA THR A 20 -15.97 1.98 -0.92
C THR A 20 -17.18 2.24 -0.02
N PRO A 21 -17.12 3.27 0.86
CA PRO A 21 -16.08 4.30 0.99
C PRO A 21 -14.90 3.94 1.92
N VAL A 22 -14.84 2.71 2.43
CA VAL A 22 -13.88 2.27 3.45
C VAL A 22 -12.58 1.76 2.81
N ASP A 23 -11.44 2.39 3.13
CA ASP A 23 -10.10 1.96 2.67
C ASP A 23 -9.59 0.69 3.38
N ALA A 24 -10.07 0.41 4.59
CA ALA A 24 -9.60 -0.69 5.43
C ALA A 24 -8.08 -0.74 5.67
N GLY A 25 -7.34 0.36 5.45
CA GLY A 25 -5.91 0.47 5.71
C GLY A 25 -5.00 0.15 4.51
N ALA A 26 -5.56 -0.10 3.33
CA ALA A 26 -4.80 -0.44 2.12
C ALA A 26 -3.88 0.73 1.67
N MET A 27 -4.38 1.96 1.69
CA MET A 27 -3.59 3.15 1.30
C MET A 27 -2.41 3.39 2.24
N ASN A 28 -2.61 3.28 3.55
CA ASN A 28 -1.54 3.46 4.53
C ASN A 28 -0.46 2.37 4.42
N PHE A 29 -0.89 1.12 4.19
CA PHE A 29 0.02 0.01 3.94
C PHE A 29 0.90 0.26 2.70
N LEU A 30 0.29 0.64 1.58
CA LEU A 30 1.01 0.95 0.34
C LEU A 30 1.97 2.12 0.53
N ALA A 31 1.53 3.20 1.19
CA ALA A 31 2.38 4.35 1.48
C ALA A 31 3.61 3.96 2.32
N GLY A 32 3.48 3.05 3.29
CA GLY A 32 4.62 2.52 4.05
C GLY A 32 5.64 1.81 3.16
N LYS A 33 5.19 0.96 2.22
CA LYS A 33 6.06 0.27 1.27
C LYS A 33 6.79 1.27 0.36
N LEU A 34 6.07 2.25 -0.19
CA LEU A 34 6.66 3.26 -1.08
C LEU A 34 7.66 4.16 -0.33
N ARG A 35 7.37 4.57 0.91
CA ARG A 35 8.32 5.32 1.74
C ARG A 35 9.62 4.56 1.98
N SER A 36 9.55 3.23 2.15
CA SER A 36 10.76 2.39 2.29
C SER A 36 11.63 2.35 1.03
N LEU A 37 11.07 2.70 -0.12
CA LEU A 37 11.75 2.84 -1.41
C LEU A 37 12.20 4.30 -1.68
N GLY A 38 11.99 5.23 -0.74
CA GLY A 38 12.40 6.63 -0.86
C GLY A 38 11.34 7.57 -1.45
N PHE A 39 10.11 7.09 -1.69
CA PHE A 39 9.04 7.95 -2.19
C PHE A 39 8.46 8.83 -1.06
N LYS A 40 8.14 10.09 -1.39
CA LYS A 40 7.31 10.94 -0.53
C LYS A 40 5.85 10.64 -0.81
N CYS A 41 5.10 10.27 0.23
CA CYS A 41 3.68 9.93 0.12
C CYS A 41 2.83 10.84 1.01
N LYS A 42 1.77 11.41 0.41
CA LYS A 42 0.72 12.18 1.10
C LYS A 42 -0.60 11.42 0.94
N ILE A 43 -1.26 11.11 2.04
CA ILE A 43 -2.63 10.60 2.02
C ILE A 43 -3.57 11.80 1.85
N LEU A 44 -4.54 11.68 0.97
CA LEU A 44 -5.57 12.69 0.74
C LEU A 44 -6.82 12.27 1.53
N GLU A 45 -7.42 13.25 2.20
CA GLU A 45 -8.73 13.13 2.83
C GLU A 45 -9.85 13.46 1.83
#